data_AF-A0A256IE00-F1
#
_entry.id   AF-A0A256IE00-F1
#
_cell.length_a   1.000
_cell.length_b   1.000
_cell.length_c   1.000
_cell.angle_alpha   90.00
_cell.angle_beta   90.00
_cell.angle_gamma   90.00
#
_symmetry.space_group_name_H-M   'P 1'
#
loop_
_entity.id
_entity.type
_entity.pdbx_description
1 polymer ?
#
loop_
_entity_poly.entity_id
_entity_poly.type
_entity_poly.pdbx_seq_one_letter_code
_entity_poly.pdbx_strand_id
1 'polypeptide(L)'
;MSEVLRIEAGELSADEIIDALNDGRRILVDVEVAGGRHEVVLRYDGETYHCDTPTNLHRHAEEDEMRGCIDRMGYASADAGVDGD
;
A
#
# COMPACT_ATOMS: atom_id res chain seq x y z
N MET A 1 -6.02 7.28 19.41
CA MET A 1 -6.13 8.08 18.18
C MET A 1 -5.45 7.25 17.12
N SER A 2 -6.16 6.78 16.11
CA SER A 2 -5.58 5.97 15.04
C SER A 2 -4.52 6.80 14.32
N GLU A 3 -3.25 6.44 14.48
CA GLU A 3 -2.16 7.10 13.79
C GLU A 3 -2.28 6.77 12.30
N VAL A 4 -2.39 7.83 11.50
CA VAL A 4 -2.47 7.73 10.05
C VAL A 4 -1.12 8.13 9.48
N LEU A 5 -0.50 7.21 8.75
CA LEU A 5 0.74 7.45 8.04
C LEU A 5 0.41 7.83 6.60
N ARG A 6 0.73 9.05 6.19
CA ARG A 6 0.56 9.50 4.81
C ARG A 6 1.90 9.41 4.11
N ILE A 7 1.94 8.69 3.00
CA ILE A 7 3.14 8.48 2.19
C ILE A 7 2.85 8.73 0.72
N GLU A 8 3.89 9.00 -0.06
CA GLU A 8 3.80 9.05 -1.52
C GLU A 8 4.07 7.68 -2.14
N ALA A 9 3.54 7.43 -3.33
CA ALA A 9 3.83 6.21 -4.08
C ALA A 9 5.34 6.09 -4.32
N GLY A 10 5.91 4.97 -3.91
CA GLY A 10 7.36 4.75 -4.01
C GLY A 10 8.17 5.26 -2.81
N GLU A 11 7.54 5.84 -1.80
CA GLU A 11 8.23 6.34 -0.60
C GLU A 11 8.63 5.22 0.37
N LEU A 12 7.77 4.21 0.55
CA LEU A 12 8.03 3.04 1.40
C LEU A 12 8.05 1.75 0.58
N SER A 13 8.76 0.74 1.08
CA SER A 13 8.73 -0.61 0.51
C SER A 13 7.41 -1.32 0.86
N ALA A 14 7.04 -2.33 0.06
CA ALA A 14 5.80 -3.09 0.32
C ALA A 14 5.80 -3.75 1.72
N ASP A 15 6.95 -4.26 2.17
CA ASP A 15 7.12 -4.81 3.51
C ASP A 15 6.92 -3.76 4.61
N GLU A 16 7.46 -2.54 4.45
CA GLU A 16 7.30 -1.47 5.43
C GLU A 16 5.85 -1.00 5.54
N ILE A 17 5.15 -0.95 4.40
CA ILE A 17 3.72 -0.66 4.36
C ILE A 17 2.95 -1.74 5.13
N ILE A 18 3.25 -3.02 4.90
CA ILE A 18 2.59 -4.13 5.59
C ILE A 18 2.91 -4.13 7.10
N ASP A 19 4.17 -3.90 7.48
CA ASP A 19 4.60 -3.82 8.88
C ASP A 19 3.83 -2.72 9.65
N ALA A 20 3.71 -1.52 9.05
CA ALA A 20 2.93 -0.45 9.63
C ALA A 20 1.42 -0.77 9.71
N LEU A 21 0.86 -1.51 8.74
CA LEU A 21 -0.52 -1.98 8.81
C LEU A 21 -0.72 -3.00 9.95
N ASN A 22 0.24 -3.91 10.14
CA ASN A 22 0.26 -4.89 11.23
C ASN A 22 0.41 -4.24 12.61
N ASP A 23 1.13 -3.12 12.71
CA ASP A 23 1.21 -2.27 13.92
C ASP A 23 -0.15 -1.61 14.25
N GLY A 24 -1.17 -1.79 13.39
CA GLY A 24 -2.50 -1.21 13.55
C GLY A 24 -2.61 0.23 13.04
N ARG A 25 -1.63 0.69 12.27
CA ARG A 25 -1.66 2.01 11.64
C ARG A 25 -2.50 1.96 10.37
N ARG A 26 -3.07 3.10 10.00
CA ARG A 26 -3.72 3.28 8.70
C ARG A 26 -2.76 4.01 7.78
N ILE A 27 -2.63 3.56 6.53
CA ILE A 27 -1.72 4.18 5.57
C ILE A 27 -2.52 4.82 4.44
N LEU A 28 -2.19 6.07 4.13
CA LEU A 28 -2.70 6.82 2.99
C LEU A 28 -1.58 6.95 1.99
N VAL A 29 -1.74 6.38 0.80
CA VAL A 29 -0.75 6.46 -0.29
C VAL A 29 -1.26 7.44 -1.34
N ASP A 30 -0.53 8.53 -1.56
CA ASP A 30 -0.77 9.43 -2.69
C ASP A 30 -0.08 8.90 -3.93
N VAL A 31 -0.85 8.55 -4.96
CA VAL A 31 -0.36 8.10 -6.25
C VAL A 31 -0.72 9.14 -7.31
N GLU A 32 0.24 9.55 -8.13
CA GLU A 32 -0.03 10.39 -9.31
C GLU A 32 -0.12 9.52 -10.56
N VAL A 33 -1.32 9.47 -11.16
CA VAL A 33 -1.61 8.69 -12.37
C VAL A 33 -2.24 9.62 -13.40
N ALA A 34 -1.68 9.65 -14.62
CA ALA A 34 -2.20 10.42 -15.75
C ALA A 34 -2.41 11.94 -15.46
N GLY A 35 -1.60 12.52 -14.57
CA GLY A 35 -1.70 13.92 -14.16
C GLY A 35 -2.78 14.22 -13.11
N GLY A 36 -3.40 13.17 -12.54
CA GLY A 36 -4.30 13.25 -11.40
C GLY A 36 -3.68 12.61 -10.16
N ARG A 37 -3.83 13.27 -9.01
CA ARG A 37 -3.45 12.71 -7.70
C ARG A 37 -4.62 11.90 -7.15
N HIS A 38 -4.35 10.64 -6.84
CA HIS A 38 -5.30 9.71 -6.27
C HIS A 38 -4.81 9.28 -4.89
N GLU A 39 -5.71 9.33 -3.90
CA GLU A 39 -5.43 8.84 -2.56
C GLU A 39 -5.92 7.39 -2.46
N VAL A 40 -5.03 6.50 -2.02
CA VAL A 40 -5.31 5.09 -1.78
C VAL A 40 -5.23 4.85 -0.28
N VAL A 41 -6.22 4.17 0.29
CA VAL A 41 -6.26 3.87 1.72
C VAL A 41 -5.94 2.40 1.93
N LEU A 42 -4.86 2.13 2.65
CA LEU A 42 -4.50 0.80 3.10
C LEU A 42 -4.84 0.67 4.58
N ARG A 43 -5.54 -0.41 4.93
CA ARG A 43 -5.89 -0.72 6.31
C ARG A 43 -5.87 -2.22 6.55
N TYR A 44 -5.61 -2.60 7.78
CA TYR A 44 -5.71 -3.98 8.25
C TYR A 44 -6.62 -4.03 9.48
N ASP A 45 -7.53 -5.01 9.50
CA ASP A 45 -8.51 -5.18 10.59
C ASP A 45 -8.06 -6.23 11.62
N GLY A 46 -6.90 -6.88 11.41
CA GLY A 46 -6.45 -8.04 12.19
C GLY A 46 -6.76 -9.39 11.54
N GLU A 47 -7.62 -9.39 10.52
CA GLU A 47 -8.02 -10.60 9.78
C GLU A 47 -7.83 -10.47 8.26
N THR A 48 -7.96 -9.25 7.72
CA THR A 48 -7.93 -9.03 6.25
C THR A 48 -7.41 -7.63 5.93
N TYR A 49 -6.50 -7.58 4.97
CA TYR A 49 -6.00 -6.35 4.37
C TYR A 49 -7.02 -5.78 3.41
N HIS A 50 -7.26 -4.48 3.51
CA HIS A 50 -8.13 -3.76 2.61
C HIS A 50 -7.31 -2.68 1.90
N CYS A 51 -7.35 -2.73 0.58
CA CYS A 51 -6.78 -1.73 -0.31
C CYS A 51 -7.95 -1.00 -0.96
N ASP A 52 -8.31 0.15 -0.38
CA ASP A 52 -9.37 1.01 -0.88
C ASP A 52 -8.75 1.97 -1.91
N THR A 53 -8.93 1.62 -3.17
CA THR A 53 -8.57 2.49 -4.29
C THR A 53 -9.82 3.23 -4.75
N PRO A 54 -9.69 4.44 -5.33
CA PRO A 54 -10.86 5.20 -5.77
C PRO A 54 -11.71 4.50 -6.83
N THR A 55 -11.14 3.51 -7.53
CA THR A 55 -11.83 2.74 -8.58
C THR A 55 -12.32 1.37 -8.09
N ASN A 56 -11.70 0.79 -7.05
CA ASN A 56 -12.07 -0.53 -6.54
C ASN A 56 -11.60 -0.77 -5.09
N LEU A 57 -12.35 -1.60 -4.37
CA LEU A 57 -11.97 -2.07 -3.04
C LEU A 57 -11.46 -3.51 -3.13
N HIS A 58 -10.15 -3.68 -3.01
CA HIS A 58 -9.52 -5.00 -2.96
C HIS A 58 -9.34 -5.47 -1.51
N ARG A 59 -9.43 -6.79 -1.32
CA ARG A 59 -9.32 -7.43 0.00
C ARG A 59 -8.39 -8.62 -0.12
N HIS A 60 -7.48 -8.77 0.83
CA HIS A 60 -6.48 -9.83 0.84
C HIS A 60 -6.42 -10.47 2.23
N ALA A 61 -6.44 -11.80 2.29
CA ALA A 61 -6.35 -12.50 3.56
C ALA A 61 -4.89 -12.64 4.01
N GLU A 62 -3.96 -12.71 3.05
CA GLU A 62 -2.55 -12.95 3.29
C GLU A 62 -1.69 -11.71 2.99
N GLU A 63 -0.57 -11.60 3.69
CA GLU A 63 0.43 -10.54 3.51
C GLU A 63 1.06 -10.61 2.12
N ASP A 64 1.40 -11.81 1.64
CA ASP A 64 1.96 -12.03 0.29
C ASP A 64 1.02 -11.54 -0.82
N GLU A 65 -0.29 -11.78 -0.67
CA GLU A 65 -1.29 -11.29 -1.63
C GLU A 65 -1.35 -9.76 -1.64
N MET A 66 -1.34 -9.15 -0.45
CA MET A 66 -1.34 -7.70 -0.28
C MET A 66 -0.07 -7.08 -0.86
N ARG A 67 1.09 -7.68 -0.57
CA ARG A 67 2.40 -7.27 -1.08
C ARG A 67 2.42 -7.27 -2.61
N GLY A 68 1.96 -8.36 -3.21
CA GLY A 68 1.84 -8.47 -4.66
C GLY A 68 0.86 -7.44 -5.26
N CYS A 69 -0.19 -7.06 -4.54
CA CYS A 69 -1.09 -5.98 -4.97
C CYS A 69 -0.39 -4.62 -4.93
N ILE A 70 0.31 -4.28 -3.85
CA ILE A 70 1.04 -3.02 -3.66
C ILE A 70 2.12 -2.88 -4.75
N ASP A 71 2.88 -3.94 -5.00
CA ASP A 71 3.92 -4.00 -6.03
C ASP A 71 3.34 -3.85 -7.44
N ARG A 72 2.32 -4.64 -7.79
CA ARG A 72 1.64 -4.57 -9.09
C ARG A 72 1.05 -3.20 -9.38
N MET A 73 0.55 -2.51 -8.36
CA MET A 73 -0.04 -1.18 -8.50
C MET A 73 1.00 -0.05 -8.46
N GLY A 74 2.26 -0.36 -8.13
CA GLY A 74 3.34 0.63 -8.06
C GLY A 74 3.24 1.56 -6.84
N TYR A 75 2.68 1.08 -5.73
CA TYR A 75 2.56 1.87 -4.49
C TYR A 75 3.83 1.79 -3.65
N ALA A 76 4.55 0.67 -3.75
CA ALA A 76 5.82 0.47 -3.09
C ALA A 76 6.98 1.05 -3.90
N SER A 77 8.06 1.37 -3.20
CA SER A 77 9.32 1.70 -3.83
C SER A 77 9.85 0.50 -4.62
N ALA A 78 10.22 0.73 -5.87
CA ALA A 78 10.87 -0.28 -6.71
C ALA A 78 12.28 -0.67 -6.20
N ASP A 79 12.82 0.05 -5.21
CA ASP A 79 14.15 -0.19 -4.64
C ASP A 79 14.26 -1.49 -3.81
N ALA A 80 13.18 -2.28 -3.72
CA ALA A 80 13.21 -3.64 -3.18
C ALA A 80 13.42 -4.73 -4.27
N GLY A 81 13.71 -4.35 -5.51
CA GLY A 81 13.97 -5.26 -6.63
C GLY A 81 14.93 -4.67 -7.65
N VAL A 82 16.22 -4.54 -7.29
CA VAL A 82 17.30 -4.43 -8.28
C VAL A 82 17.38 -5.76 -9.03
N ASP A 83 16.70 -5.85 -10.18
CA ASP A 83 17.09 -6.73 -11.28
C ASP A 83 16.64 -6.08 -12.59
N GLY A 84 17.45 -5.12 -13.03
CA GLY A 84 17.57 -4.83 -14.45
C GLY A 84 18.49 -5.87 -15.08
N ASP A 85 18.00 -6.56 -16.11
CA ASP A 85 18.80 -7.25 -17.13
C ASP A 85 18.52 -6.61 -18.50
#